data_AF-A0A3R0XDW4-F1
#
_entry.id   AF-A0A3R0XDW4-F1
#
_cell.length_a   1.000
_cell.length_b   1.000
_cell.length_c   1.000
_cell.angle_alpha   90.00
_cell.angle_beta   90.00
_cell.angle_gamma   90.00
#
_symmetry.space_group_name_H-M   'P 1'
#
loop_
_entity.id
_entity.type
_entity.pdbx_description
1 polymer ?
#
loop_
_entity_poly.entity_id
_entity_poly.type
_entity_poly.pdbx_seq_one_letter_code
_entity_poly.pdbx_strand_id
1 'polypeptide(L)'
;MRLYIIGNGFDIRHGLPTGYKHFKSYVAKNDQELYDAIEEYMPAGDEWNELESALGEIDYELILQNSEMFLASYNTDDWSDAYHHDYQYEVDKITRMLSARLKEQFTDWVKGINIADAYNSEQYIPPIPRESLYFSFNYTNTLQQIYAVPDAQIIHIHGNCSYDDDLILGHSFRVEKPLNPYIGPDQDTRIAEAYDSINEYFGNTFKPSEDIIKEESVFFSSLNNVDEVIVLGHSLAEVDGEYFAKINKSIQENARWIVALYRGEEKSGSLEDYDVRNSNISYVQYEDI
;
A
#
# COMPACT_ATOMS: atom_id res chain seq x y z
N MET A 1 28.77 -4.54 2.50
CA MET A 1 27.66 -5.51 2.66
C MET A 1 26.51 -5.09 1.77
N ARG A 2 25.75 -6.03 1.18
CA ARG A 2 24.67 -5.69 0.24
C ARG A 2 23.30 -5.78 0.88
N LEU A 3 22.47 -4.78 0.63
CA LEU A 3 21.04 -4.77 0.93
C LEU A 3 20.25 -4.77 -0.38
N TYR A 4 19.33 -5.71 -0.53
CA TYR A 4 18.38 -5.74 -1.64
C TYR A 4 17.03 -5.22 -1.15
N ILE A 5 16.50 -4.20 -1.80
CA ILE A 5 15.14 -3.72 -1.58
C ILE A 5 14.25 -4.32 -2.67
N ILE A 6 13.24 -5.07 -2.26
CA ILE A 6 12.38 -5.84 -3.16
C ILE A 6 10.98 -5.24 -3.14
N GLY A 7 10.52 -4.77 -4.30
CA GLY A 7 9.16 -4.28 -4.51
C GLY A 7 8.34 -5.19 -5.43
N ASN A 8 7.06 -4.86 -5.59
CA ASN A 8 6.08 -5.73 -6.24
C ASN A 8 6.44 -6.08 -7.70
N GLY A 9 7.13 -5.16 -8.39
CA GLY A 9 7.70 -5.40 -9.70
C GLY A 9 8.59 -6.65 -9.73
N PHE A 10 9.29 -6.99 -8.64
CA PHE A 10 10.07 -8.22 -8.57
C PHE A 10 9.19 -9.45 -8.81
N ASP A 11 8.05 -9.58 -8.13
CA ASP A 11 7.13 -10.71 -8.32
C ASP A 11 6.52 -10.73 -9.72
N ILE A 12 6.19 -9.54 -10.26
CA ILE A 12 5.70 -9.39 -11.64
C ILE A 12 6.74 -9.90 -12.66
N ARG A 13 8.04 -9.67 -12.42
CA ARG A 13 9.14 -10.23 -13.23
C ARG A 13 9.10 -11.75 -13.26
N HIS A 14 8.72 -12.36 -12.14
CA HIS A 14 8.59 -13.80 -12.01
C HIS A 14 7.30 -14.31 -12.64
N GLY A 15 6.50 -13.45 -13.29
CA GLY A 15 5.22 -13.82 -13.87
C GLY A 15 4.11 -14.04 -12.85
N LEU A 16 4.34 -13.64 -11.58
CA LEU A 16 3.31 -13.74 -10.56
C LEU A 16 2.25 -12.64 -10.78
N PRO A 17 0.96 -12.97 -10.61
CA PRO A 17 -0.13 -12.02 -10.81
C PRO A 17 -0.30 -11.10 -9.58
N THR A 18 0.77 -10.42 -9.15
CA THR A 18 0.79 -9.54 -7.97
C THR A 18 0.60 -8.06 -8.32
N GLY A 19 0.59 -7.71 -9.60
CA GLY A 19 0.23 -6.36 -10.05
C GLY A 19 -1.22 -6.01 -9.70
N TYR A 20 -1.49 -4.75 -9.40
CA TYR A 20 -2.80 -4.31 -8.91
C TYR A 20 -3.95 -4.55 -9.91
N LYS A 21 -3.70 -4.51 -11.23
CA LYS A 21 -4.69 -4.95 -12.25
C LYS A 21 -5.20 -6.38 -12.03
N HIS A 22 -4.39 -7.26 -11.44
CA HIS A 22 -4.78 -8.62 -11.10
C HIS A 22 -5.66 -8.65 -9.85
N PHE A 23 -5.37 -7.81 -8.86
CA PHE A 23 -6.25 -7.61 -7.71
C PHE A 23 -7.61 -7.06 -8.14
N LYS A 24 -7.65 -6.04 -9.02
CA LYS A 24 -8.90 -5.56 -9.67
C LYS A 24 -9.72 -6.72 -10.23
N SER A 25 -9.06 -7.54 -11.04
CA SER A 25 -9.67 -8.68 -11.71
C SER A 25 -10.13 -9.77 -10.74
N TYR A 26 -9.47 -9.89 -9.59
CA TYR A 26 -9.87 -10.79 -8.51
C TYR A 26 -11.13 -10.25 -7.82
N VAL A 27 -11.16 -8.97 -7.42
CA VAL A 27 -12.32 -8.36 -6.76
C VAL A 27 -13.54 -8.41 -7.68
N ALA A 28 -13.42 -8.03 -8.95
CA ALA A 28 -14.49 -8.12 -9.94
C ALA A 28 -15.14 -9.50 -10.07
N LYS A 29 -14.41 -10.58 -9.73
CA LYS A 29 -14.92 -11.96 -9.80
C LYS A 29 -15.51 -12.47 -8.49
N ASN A 30 -15.05 -11.94 -7.36
CA ASN A 30 -15.33 -12.50 -6.03
C ASN A 30 -16.21 -11.58 -5.17
N ASP A 31 -16.21 -10.28 -5.45
CA ASP A 31 -16.94 -9.27 -4.67
C ASP A 31 -17.34 -8.08 -5.55
N GLN A 32 -18.53 -8.17 -6.15
CA GLN A 32 -19.04 -7.14 -7.06
C GLN A 32 -19.35 -5.83 -6.33
N GLU A 33 -19.84 -5.90 -5.09
CA GLU A 33 -20.18 -4.68 -4.32
C GLU A 33 -18.92 -3.88 -4.02
N LEU A 34 -17.84 -4.56 -3.58
CA LEU A 34 -16.54 -3.91 -3.41
C LEU A 34 -15.99 -3.39 -4.74
N TYR A 35 -16.08 -4.16 -5.81
CA TYR A 35 -15.61 -3.71 -7.13
C TYR A 35 -16.27 -2.40 -7.55
N ASP A 36 -17.60 -2.34 -7.46
CA ASP A 36 -18.38 -1.17 -7.84
C ASP A 36 -18.00 0.05 -6.97
N ALA A 37 -17.81 -0.16 -5.67
CA ALA A 37 -17.38 0.89 -4.76
C ALA A 37 -15.97 1.43 -5.06
N ILE A 38 -15.02 0.55 -5.40
CA ILE A 38 -13.67 0.99 -5.79
C ILE A 38 -13.74 1.78 -7.10
N GLU A 39 -14.53 1.34 -8.09
CA GLU A 39 -14.70 2.08 -9.36
C GLU A 39 -15.37 3.44 -9.18
N GLU A 40 -16.28 3.57 -8.21
CA GLU A 40 -17.05 4.79 -7.99
C GLU A 40 -16.30 5.82 -7.13
N TYR A 41 -15.66 5.38 -6.04
CA TYR A 41 -15.17 6.28 -4.99
C TYR A 41 -13.65 6.36 -4.87
N MET A 42 -12.89 5.49 -5.53
CA MET A 42 -11.43 5.64 -5.59
C MET A 42 -11.04 6.22 -6.95
N PRO A 43 -10.04 7.14 -7.02
CA PRO A 43 -9.61 7.72 -8.28
C PRO A 43 -9.25 6.60 -9.29
N ALA A 44 -10.15 6.38 -10.24
CA ALA A 44 -10.12 5.25 -11.16
C ALA A 44 -9.50 5.66 -12.50
N GLY A 45 -8.33 5.09 -12.83
CA GLY A 45 -7.59 5.38 -14.06
C GLY A 45 -6.24 4.69 -14.08
N ASP A 46 -5.24 5.29 -14.74
CA ASP A 46 -3.84 4.85 -14.65
C ASP A 46 -3.26 4.98 -13.22
N GLU A 47 -3.93 5.75 -12.35
CA GLU A 47 -3.61 5.92 -10.91
C GLU A 47 -3.98 4.70 -10.05
N TRP A 48 -4.78 3.77 -10.59
CA TRP A 48 -4.95 2.46 -9.96
C TRP A 48 -3.59 1.78 -9.70
N ASN A 49 -2.55 2.04 -10.50
CA ASN A 49 -1.26 1.36 -10.36
C ASN A 49 -0.63 1.44 -8.95
N GLU A 50 -1.05 2.39 -8.11
CA GLU A 50 -0.62 2.56 -6.72
C GLU A 50 -1.82 2.53 -5.73
N LEU A 51 -2.31 1.32 -5.42
CA LEU A 51 -3.43 1.06 -4.49
C LEU A 51 -3.37 1.89 -3.20
N GLU A 52 -2.18 2.02 -2.61
CA GLU A 52 -1.99 2.72 -1.35
C GLU A 52 -2.13 4.23 -1.46
N SER A 53 -1.76 4.82 -2.60
CA SER A 53 -2.02 6.23 -2.90
C SER A 53 -3.54 6.44 -3.06
N ALA A 54 -4.21 5.56 -3.81
CA ALA A 54 -5.65 5.63 -4.03
C ALA A 54 -6.46 5.49 -2.72
N LEU A 55 -5.99 4.69 -1.75
CA LEU A 55 -6.62 4.60 -0.41
C LEU A 55 -6.61 5.94 0.33
N GLY A 56 -5.58 6.77 0.11
CA GLY A 56 -5.45 8.11 0.71
C GLY A 56 -6.22 9.21 -0.04
N GLU A 57 -6.79 8.89 -1.20
CA GLU A 57 -7.38 9.86 -2.13
C GLU A 57 -8.84 9.53 -2.48
N ILE A 58 -9.53 8.74 -1.65
CA ILE A 58 -10.95 8.42 -1.87
C ILE A 58 -11.78 9.70 -2.02
N ASP A 59 -12.74 9.68 -2.94
CA ASP A 59 -13.69 10.77 -3.15
C ASP A 59 -14.79 10.73 -2.08
N TYR A 60 -14.40 11.10 -0.86
CA TYR A 60 -15.31 11.14 0.28
C TYR A 60 -16.41 12.18 0.12
N GLU A 61 -16.19 13.23 -0.69
CA GLU A 61 -17.23 14.21 -1.01
C GLU A 61 -18.33 13.54 -1.84
N LEU A 62 -17.96 12.71 -2.82
CA LEU A 62 -18.90 11.92 -3.60
C LEU A 62 -19.63 10.87 -2.74
N ILE A 63 -18.95 10.21 -1.79
CA ILE A 63 -19.59 9.29 -0.82
C ILE A 63 -20.69 10.02 -0.05
N LEU A 64 -20.37 11.21 0.50
CA LEU A 64 -21.32 12.02 1.24
C LEU A 64 -22.50 12.46 0.36
N GLN A 65 -22.21 12.91 -0.87
CA GLN A 65 -23.20 13.37 -1.84
C GLN A 65 -24.15 12.24 -2.27
N ASN A 66 -23.63 11.08 -2.65
CA ASN A 66 -24.44 9.94 -3.06
C ASN A 66 -25.32 9.41 -1.91
N SER A 67 -24.86 9.58 -0.67
CA SER A 67 -25.61 9.21 0.51
C SER A 67 -26.69 10.24 0.91
N GLU A 68 -26.70 11.47 0.37
CA GLU A 68 -27.63 12.52 0.78
C GLU A 68 -29.11 12.13 0.63
N MET A 69 -29.44 11.21 -0.27
CA MET A 69 -30.82 10.72 -0.42
C MET A 69 -31.36 10.03 0.85
N PHE A 70 -30.48 9.57 1.74
CA PHE A 70 -30.81 8.98 3.04
C PHE A 70 -30.90 10.03 4.16
N LEU A 71 -30.60 11.30 3.86
CA LEU A 71 -30.70 12.40 4.81
C LEU A 71 -32.11 13.01 4.78
N ALA A 72 -33.07 12.33 5.40
CA ALA A 72 -34.45 12.81 5.45
C ALA A 72 -34.59 14.14 6.21
N SER A 73 -35.48 15.00 5.72
CA SER A 73 -35.86 16.24 6.42
C SER A 73 -36.66 15.91 7.68
N TYR A 74 -36.32 16.57 8.79
CA TYR A 74 -37.06 16.46 10.07
C TYR A 74 -38.54 16.85 9.97
N ASN A 75 -38.95 17.53 8.90
CA ASN A 75 -40.33 17.97 8.68
C ASN A 75 -41.12 17.05 7.72
N THR A 76 -40.62 15.85 7.42
CA THR A 76 -41.36 14.89 6.58
C THR A 76 -42.56 14.31 7.33
N ASP A 77 -43.70 14.18 6.66
CA ASP A 77 -44.95 13.69 7.26
C ASP A 77 -44.88 12.18 7.60
N ASP A 78 -44.01 11.42 6.92
CA ASP A 78 -43.81 9.97 7.10
C ASP A 78 -42.55 9.66 7.95
N TRP A 79 -42.24 10.49 8.96
CA TRP A 79 -41.03 10.33 9.77
C TRP A 79 -40.96 8.96 10.47
N SER A 80 -39.79 8.32 10.39
CA SER A 80 -39.43 7.09 11.07
C SER A 80 -38.19 7.31 11.94
N ASP A 81 -38.11 6.67 13.10
CA ASP A 81 -36.92 6.73 13.97
C ASP A 81 -35.65 6.26 13.26
N ALA A 82 -35.76 5.40 12.23
CA ALA A 82 -34.63 4.97 11.41
C ALA A 82 -33.93 6.14 10.69
N TYR A 83 -34.67 7.21 10.36
CA TYR A 83 -34.12 8.39 9.68
C TYR A 83 -33.12 9.20 10.52
N HIS A 84 -33.01 8.90 11.81
CA HIS A 84 -31.92 9.40 12.65
C HIS A 84 -30.57 8.74 12.31
N HIS A 85 -30.56 7.61 11.61
CA HIS A 85 -29.37 6.77 11.41
C HIS A 85 -29.05 6.41 9.95
N ASP A 86 -30.01 6.51 9.03
CA ASP A 86 -29.85 6.03 7.66
C ASP A 86 -28.68 6.72 6.92
N TYR A 87 -28.52 8.04 7.03
CA TYR A 87 -27.47 8.78 6.32
C TYR A 87 -26.06 8.34 6.74
N GLN A 88 -25.75 8.41 8.03
CA GLN A 88 -24.43 8.03 8.53
C GLN A 88 -24.18 6.52 8.39
N TYR A 89 -25.23 5.70 8.43
CA TYR A 89 -25.10 4.27 8.21
C TYR A 89 -24.66 3.94 6.77
N GLU A 90 -25.21 4.60 5.76
CA GLU A 90 -24.80 4.37 4.37
C GLU A 90 -23.36 4.85 4.11
N VAL A 91 -22.96 5.96 4.74
CA VAL A 91 -21.56 6.44 4.69
C VAL A 91 -20.62 5.43 5.37
N ASP A 92 -20.93 4.97 6.59
CA ASP A 92 -20.16 3.95 7.31
C ASP A 92 -20.08 2.62 6.52
N LYS A 93 -21.17 2.22 5.86
CA LYS A 93 -21.19 1.03 5.02
C LYS A 93 -20.19 1.13 3.88
N ILE A 94 -20.17 2.25 3.16
CA ILE A 94 -19.24 2.48 2.04
C ILE A 94 -17.79 2.54 2.56
N THR A 95 -17.53 3.25 3.66
CA THR A 95 -16.17 3.34 4.21
C THR A 95 -15.66 2.01 4.75
N ARG A 96 -16.49 1.20 5.40
CA ARG A 96 -16.13 -0.17 5.83
C ARG A 96 -15.83 -1.08 4.65
N MET A 97 -16.54 -0.90 3.53
CA MET A 97 -16.29 -1.64 2.30
C MET A 97 -14.91 -1.30 1.72
N LEU A 98 -14.58 -0.01 1.62
CA LEU A 98 -13.29 0.45 1.09
C LEU A 98 -12.11 0.23 2.06
N SER A 99 -12.36 -0.06 3.33
CA SER A 99 -11.33 -0.34 4.34
C SER A 99 -11.24 -1.82 4.69
N ALA A 100 -12.05 -2.28 5.65
CA ALA A 100 -11.98 -3.63 6.20
C ALA A 100 -12.23 -4.72 5.15
N ARG A 101 -13.27 -4.56 4.32
CA ARG A 101 -13.61 -5.55 3.28
C ARG A 101 -12.56 -5.58 2.17
N LEU A 102 -12.05 -4.42 1.75
CA LEU A 102 -10.95 -4.33 0.80
C LEU A 102 -9.69 -5.05 1.33
N LYS A 103 -9.30 -4.80 2.58
CA LYS A 103 -8.13 -5.45 3.21
C LYS A 103 -8.32 -6.98 3.34
N GLU A 104 -9.53 -7.43 3.65
CA GLU A 104 -9.88 -8.86 3.67
C GLU A 104 -9.69 -9.48 2.28
N GLN A 105 -10.31 -8.91 1.25
CA GLN A 105 -10.20 -9.39 -0.13
C GLN A 105 -8.77 -9.33 -0.66
N PHE A 106 -7.99 -8.31 -0.27
CA PHE A 106 -6.57 -8.20 -0.58
C PHE A 106 -5.78 -9.34 0.03
N THR A 107 -6.01 -9.63 1.31
CA THR A 107 -5.33 -10.70 2.04
C THR A 107 -5.64 -12.07 1.41
N ASP A 108 -6.90 -12.34 1.10
CA ASP A 108 -7.32 -13.59 0.46
C ASP A 108 -6.75 -13.74 -0.95
N TRP A 109 -6.72 -12.65 -1.72
CA TRP A 109 -6.10 -12.64 -3.04
C TRP A 109 -4.61 -12.98 -2.98
N VAL A 110 -3.83 -12.29 -2.14
CA VAL A 110 -2.38 -12.53 -2.00
C VAL A 110 -2.11 -13.96 -1.54
N LYS A 111 -2.88 -14.47 -0.55
CA LYS A 111 -2.78 -15.87 -0.09
C LYS A 111 -3.09 -16.89 -1.20
N GLY A 112 -3.94 -16.52 -2.15
CA GLY A 112 -4.30 -17.34 -3.31
C GLY A 112 -3.24 -17.38 -4.43
N ILE A 113 -2.17 -16.57 -4.35
CA ILE A 113 -1.14 -16.52 -5.39
C ILE A 113 -0.28 -17.78 -5.37
N ASN A 114 -0.27 -18.50 -6.50
CA ASN A 114 0.54 -19.70 -6.65
C ASN A 114 1.99 -19.35 -7.01
N ILE A 115 2.88 -19.37 -6.01
CA ILE A 115 4.31 -19.09 -6.21
C ILE A 115 4.97 -20.08 -7.17
N ALA A 116 4.43 -21.29 -7.34
CA ALA A 116 5.00 -22.25 -8.28
C ALA A 116 4.97 -21.78 -9.74
N ASP A 117 4.11 -20.81 -10.09
CA ASP A 117 4.07 -20.21 -11.43
C ASP A 117 5.38 -19.47 -11.75
N ALA A 118 6.10 -18.98 -10.72
CA ALA A 118 7.39 -18.32 -10.87
C ALA A 118 8.53 -19.24 -11.33
N TYR A 119 8.42 -20.56 -11.18
CA TYR A 119 9.43 -21.49 -11.69
C TYR A 119 9.49 -21.55 -13.22
N ASN A 120 8.45 -21.08 -13.91
CA ASN A 120 8.31 -21.14 -15.36
C ASN A 120 8.36 -19.76 -16.03
N SER A 121 8.92 -18.73 -15.38
CA SER A 121 8.98 -17.40 -15.98
C SER A 121 9.76 -17.42 -17.29
N GLU A 122 9.18 -16.82 -18.33
CA GLU A 122 9.85 -16.60 -19.62
C GLU A 122 10.79 -15.38 -19.61
N GLN A 123 10.79 -14.61 -18.51
CA GLN A 123 11.58 -13.39 -18.36
C GLN A 123 12.95 -13.68 -17.73
N TYR A 124 13.91 -12.79 -17.95
CA TYR A 124 15.19 -12.85 -17.22
C TYR A 124 14.94 -12.65 -15.72
N ILE A 125 15.43 -13.61 -14.94
CA ILE A 125 15.42 -13.64 -13.50
C ILE A 125 16.83 -13.25 -13.01
N PRO A 126 16.99 -12.20 -12.20
CA PRO A 126 18.30 -11.72 -11.78
C PRO A 126 18.91 -12.73 -10.79
N PRO A 127 20.25 -12.84 -10.74
CA PRO A 127 20.91 -13.64 -9.73
C PRO A 127 20.71 -13.02 -8.34
N ILE A 128 20.04 -13.76 -7.44
CA ILE A 128 19.76 -13.34 -6.06
C ILE A 128 20.69 -14.07 -5.09
N PRO A 129 21.64 -13.39 -4.43
CA PRO A 129 22.60 -14.03 -3.53
C PRO A 129 22.00 -14.30 -2.13
N ARG A 130 22.01 -15.56 -1.71
CA ARG A 130 21.39 -16.00 -0.44
C ARG A 130 21.96 -15.38 0.84
N GLU A 131 23.20 -14.90 0.79
CA GLU A 131 23.94 -14.35 1.95
C GLU A 131 23.84 -12.81 2.05
N SER A 132 22.97 -12.18 1.26
CA SER A 132 22.71 -10.73 1.32
C SER A 132 21.52 -10.43 2.22
N LEU A 133 21.39 -9.18 2.67
CA LEU A 133 20.21 -8.72 3.39
C LEU A 133 19.11 -8.34 2.40
N TYR A 134 17.86 -8.56 2.78
CA TYR A 134 16.67 -8.26 1.98
C TYR A 134 15.66 -7.46 2.80
N PHE A 135 15.20 -6.34 2.23
CA PHE A 135 14.10 -5.53 2.70
C PHE A 135 12.95 -5.67 1.70
N SER A 136 11.96 -6.47 2.04
CA SER A 136 10.87 -6.83 1.14
C SER A 136 9.60 -6.06 1.49
N PHE A 137 9.11 -5.32 0.49
CA PHE A 137 7.75 -4.77 0.46
C PHE A 137 6.73 -5.79 -0.06
N ASN A 138 7.19 -6.91 -0.62
CA ASN A 138 6.32 -7.96 -1.12
C ASN A 138 5.77 -8.80 0.02
N TYR A 139 4.49 -9.11 -0.12
CA TYR A 139 3.74 -9.98 0.79
C TYR A 139 3.96 -11.48 0.51
N THR A 140 4.63 -11.83 -0.59
CA THR A 140 4.82 -13.21 -1.04
C THR A 140 6.14 -13.81 -0.55
N ASN A 141 6.25 -15.13 -0.67
CA ASN A 141 7.45 -15.91 -0.34
C ASN A 141 8.39 -16.17 -1.54
N THR A 142 8.43 -15.27 -2.54
CA THR A 142 9.22 -15.48 -3.76
C THR A 142 10.71 -15.65 -3.45
N LEU A 143 11.30 -14.84 -2.55
CA LEU A 143 12.71 -14.94 -2.15
C LEU A 143 13.02 -16.30 -1.50
N GLN A 144 12.14 -16.76 -0.62
CA GLN A 144 12.27 -18.03 0.07
C GLN A 144 12.11 -19.22 -0.88
N GLN A 145 11.04 -19.27 -1.68
CA GLN A 145 10.70 -20.46 -2.46
C GLN A 145 11.49 -20.57 -3.77
N ILE A 146 11.74 -19.46 -4.46
CA ILE A 146 12.42 -19.47 -5.75
C ILE A 146 13.94 -19.47 -5.57
N TYR A 147 14.44 -18.71 -4.58
CA TYR A 147 15.88 -18.49 -4.42
C TYR A 147 16.48 -19.19 -3.19
N ALA A 148 15.65 -19.70 -2.28
CA ALA A 148 16.07 -20.27 -1.00
C ALA A 148 16.92 -19.29 -0.17
N VAL A 149 16.52 -18.02 -0.18
CA VAL A 149 17.04 -17.02 0.76
C VAL A 149 16.53 -17.39 2.16
N PRO A 150 17.39 -17.51 3.19
CA PRO A 150 16.94 -17.81 4.55
C PRO A 150 16.12 -16.67 5.16
N ASP A 151 15.08 -16.99 5.93
CA ASP A 151 14.23 -15.98 6.61
C ASP A 151 15.04 -15.01 7.47
N ALA A 152 16.13 -15.46 8.09
CA ALA A 152 17.02 -14.62 8.89
C ALA A 152 17.72 -13.49 8.09
N GLN A 153 17.67 -13.53 6.76
CA GLN A 153 18.21 -12.50 5.87
C GLN A 153 17.14 -11.54 5.35
N ILE A 154 15.85 -11.80 5.63
CA ILE A 154 14.73 -11.08 5.03
C ILE A 154 13.91 -10.40 6.13
N ILE A 155 13.63 -9.12 5.93
CA ILE A 155 12.53 -8.45 6.62
C ILE A 155 11.39 -8.23 5.64
N HIS A 156 10.19 -8.70 6.00
CA HIS A 156 8.95 -8.39 5.29
C HIS A 156 8.29 -7.22 6.03
N ILE A 157 8.60 -6.00 5.60
CA ILE A 157 8.19 -4.79 6.35
C ILE A 157 6.67 -4.63 6.43
N HIS A 158 5.94 -5.22 5.47
CA HIS A 158 4.48 -5.20 5.42
C HIS A 158 3.84 -6.56 5.76
N GLY A 159 4.61 -7.47 6.36
CA GLY A 159 4.19 -8.84 6.64
C GLY A 159 4.24 -9.77 5.42
N ASN A 160 4.01 -11.05 5.67
CA ASN A 160 4.08 -12.10 4.65
C ASN A 160 2.85 -13.01 4.73
N CYS A 161 2.19 -13.21 3.59
CA CYS A 161 0.92 -13.94 3.50
C CYS A 161 1.04 -15.44 3.80
N SER A 162 2.26 -15.99 3.77
CA SER A 162 2.52 -17.39 4.09
C SER A 162 2.71 -17.64 5.59
N TYR A 163 2.84 -16.57 6.37
CA TYR A 163 2.85 -16.62 7.82
C TYR A 163 1.48 -16.16 8.36
N ASP A 164 1.28 -16.23 9.67
CA ASP A 164 0.07 -15.75 10.35
C ASP A 164 0.15 -14.24 10.62
N ASP A 165 0.78 -13.50 9.70
CA ASP A 165 1.02 -12.06 9.82
C ASP A 165 -0.25 -11.29 9.46
N ASP A 166 -0.48 -10.17 10.14
CA ASP A 166 -1.42 -9.15 9.68
C ASP A 166 -0.73 -8.29 8.60
N LEU A 167 -1.22 -8.37 7.36
CA LEU A 167 -0.62 -7.66 6.23
C LEU A 167 -0.86 -6.15 6.36
N ILE A 168 0.20 -5.38 6.18
CA ILE A 168 0.17 -3.93 6.29
C ILE A 168 -0.08 -3.35 4.91
N LEU A 169 -1.28 -2.83 4.70
CA LEU A 169 -1.69 -2.12 3.49
C LEU A 169 -2.29 -0.79 3.90
N GLY A 170 -1.78 0.33 3.39
CA GLY A 170 -2.34 1.63 3.76
C GLY A 170 -1.67 2.84 3.14
N HIS A 171 -2.32 3.99 3.27
CA HIS A 171 -1.85 5.27 2.75
C HIS A 171 -0.97 6.03 3.73
N SER A 172 -0.29 7.08 3.25
CA SER A 172 0.48 8.04 4.07
C SER A 172 -0.25 9.36 4.32
N PHE A 173 -1.46 9.54 3.77
CA PHE A 173 -2.27 10.76 3.96
C PHE A 173 -2.52 11.05 5.45
N ARG A 174 -2.23 12.30 5.85
CA ARG A 174 -2.46 12.81 7.21
C ARG A 174 -3.48 13.94 7.16
N VAL A 175 -4.55 13.79 7.94
CA VAL A 175 -5.60 14.80 8.07
C VAL A 175 -5.05 15.99 8.86
N GLU A 176 -4.59 17.04 8.17
CA GLU A 176 -4.06 18.26 8.82
C GLU A 176 -5.16 19.17 9.38
N LYS A 177 -6.37 19.09 8.82
CA LYS A 177 -7.55 19.88 9.21
C LYS A 177 -8.76 18.97 9.31
N PRO A 178 -9.71 19.24 10.21
CA PRO A 178 -10.96 18.49 10.27
C PRO A 178 -11.62 18.47 8.88
N LEU A 179 -11.98 17.27 8.42
CA LEU A 179 -12.69 17.10 7.14
C LEU A 179 -14.07 17.76 7.17
N ASN A 180 -14.73 17.75 8.34
CA ASN A 180 -15.99 18.42 8.55
C ASN A 180 -15.80 19.95 8.53
N PRO A 181 -16.35 20.68 7.52
CA PRO A 181 -16.19 22.12 7.41
C PRO A 181 -17.06 22.92 8.39
N TYR A 182 -18.06 22.29 9.01
CA TYR A 182 -19.00 22.94 9.92
C TYR A 182 -19.07 22.20 11.26
N ILE A 183 -18.38 22.75 12.26
CA ILE A 183 -18.40 22.23 13.64
C ILE A 183 -19.06 23.31 14.51
N GLY A 184 -20.25 23.00 15.05
CA GLY A 184 -21.01 23.95 15.85
C GLY A 184 -22.15 23.30 16.64
N PRO A 185 -22.74 24.01 17.62
CA PRO A 185 -23.80 23.48 18.48
C PRO A 185 -25.11 23.15 17.74
N ASP A 186 -25.33 23.78 16.58
CA ASP A 186 -26.52 23.60 15.75
C ASP A 186 -26.29 22.61 14.59
N GLN A 187 -25.15 21.89 14.58
CA GLN A 187 -24.85 20.91 13.55
C GLN A 187 -25.81 19.72 13.60
N ASP A 188 -26.27 19.25 12.44
CA ASP A 188 -27.00 17.99 12.33
C ASP A 188 -26.07 16.84 12.74
N THR A 189 -26.44 16.11 13.80
CA THR A 189 -25.65 15.01 14.35
C THR A 189 -25.40 13.92 13.31
N ARG A 190 -26.33 13.71 12.37
CA ARG A 190 -26.20 12.72 11.29
C ARG A 190 -25.06 13.08 10.34
N ILE A 191 -24.89 14.37 10.05
CA ILE A 191 -23.78 14.88 9.23
C ILE A 191 -22.47 14.75 10.01
N ALA A 192 -22.48 15.08 11.31
CA ALA A 192 -21.30 14.92 12.15
C ALA A 192 -20.80 13.45 12.17
N GLU A 193 -21.70 12.50 12.42
CA GLU A 193 -21.40 11.08 12.49
C GLU A 193 -20.96 10.50 11.12
N ALA A 194 -21.50 11.02 10.02
CA ALA A 194 -21.02 10.67 8.67
C ALA A 194 -19.56 11.10 8.46
N TYR A 195 -19.19 12.32 8.85
CA TYR A 195 -17.78 12.76 8.80
C TYR A 195 -16.89 11.97 9.76
N ASP A 196 -17.39 11.56 10.92
CA ASP A 196 -16.65 10.69 11.85
C ASP A 196 -16.33 9.33 11.20
N SER A 197 -17.27 8.77 10.43
CA SER A 197 -17.06 7.53 9.67
C SER A 197 -15.97 7.67 8.59
N ILE A 198 -15.86 8.84 7.96
CA ILE A 198 -14.79 9.17 7.01
C ILE A 198 -13.44 9.36 7.73
N ASN A 199 -13.44 10.02 8.90
CA ASN A 199 -12.22 10.12 9.71
C ASN A 199 -11.74 8.74 10.18
N GLU A 200 -12.66 7.87 10.61
CA GLU A 200 -12.36 6.50 10.99
C GLU A 200 -11.77 5.70 9.82
N TYR A 201 -12.29 5.88 8.60
CA TYR A 201 -11.69 5.30 7.38
C TYR A 201 -10.21 5.67 7.26
N PHE A 202 -9.87 6.96 7.21
CA PHE A 202 -8.48 7.41 7.04
C PHE A 202 -7.60 6.99 8.22
N GLY A 203 -8.16 6.88 9.43
CA GLY A 203 -7.43 6.34 10.58
C GLY A 203 -7.12 4.84 10.45
N ASN A 204 -8.09 4.05 9.98
CA ASN A 204 -7.98 2.60 9.85
C ASN A 204 -7.16 2.15 8.64
N THR A 205 -7.08 2.97 7.58
CA THR A 205 -6.30 2.72 6.37
C THR A 205 -4.96 3.46 6.34
N PHE A 206 -4.61 4.18 7.42
CA PHE A 206 -3.30 4.79 7.58
C PHE A 206 -2.21 3.73 7.78
N LYS A 207 -1.10 3.85 7.05
CA LYS A 207 0.10 3.03 7.23
C LYS A 207 0.95 3.62 8.37
N PRO A 208 1.12 2.92 9.51
CA PRO A 208 1.86 3.44 10.66
C PRO A 208 3.39 3.26 10.50
N SER A 209 3.96 3.74 9.39
CA SER A 209 5.36 3.54 9.01
C SER A 209 6.35 3.95 10.11
N GLU A 210 6.13 5.08 10.79
CA GLU A 210 6.97 5.51 11.93
C GLU A 210 7.01 4.49 13.08
N ASP A 211 5.88 3.85 13.38
CA ASP A 211 5.80 2.90 14.49
C ASP A 211 6.42 1.56 14.09
N ILE A 212 6.17 1.10 12.86
CA ILE A 212 6.84 -0.07 12.27
C ILE A 212 8.37 0.13 12.28
N ILE A 213 8.86 1.32 11.93
CA ILE A 213 10.29 1.65 11.98
C ILE A 213 10.87 1.57 13.40
N LYS A 214 10.10 1.95 14.42
CA LYS A 214 10.53 1.86 15.83
C LYS A 214 10.59 0.40 16.28
N GLU A 215 9.58 -0.39 15.94
CA GLU A 215 9.51 -1.82 16.23
C GLU A 215 10.69 -2.57 15.60
N GLU A 216 11.01 -2.25 14.33
CA GLU A 216 12.10 -2.87 13.57
C GLU A 216 13.47 -2.20 13.76
N SER A 217 13.65 -1.47 14.87
CA SER A 217 14.88 -0.72 15.17
C SER A 217 16.15 -1.58 15.19
N VAL A 218 16.04 -2.86 15.56
CA VAL A 218 17.17 -3.82 15.55
C VAL A 218 17.63 -4.09 14.13
N PHE A 219 16.70 -4.34 13.21
CA PHE A 219 17.00 -4.55 11.80
C PHE A 219 17.70 -3.31 11.23
N PHE A 220 17.10 -2.12 11.37
CA PHE A 220 17.69 -0.90 10.83
C PHE A 220 19.09 -0.63 11.41
N SER A 221 19.29 -0.85 12.71
CA SER A 221 20.61 -0.67 13.34
C SER A 221 21.68 -1.63 12.81
N SER A 222 21.29 -2.80 12.31
CA SER A 222 22.20 -3.79 11.72
C SER A 222 22.73 -3.39 10.34
N LEU A 223 22.12 -2.38 9.69
CA LEU A 223 22.47 -1.95 8.34
C LEU A 223 23.76 -1.11 8.25
N ASN A 224 24.41 -0.81 9.38
CA ASN A 224 25.54 0.13 9.47
C ASN A 224 26.77 -0.21 8.59
N ASN A 225 26.93 -1.48 8.17
CA ASN A 225 28.02 -1.95 7.31
C ASN A 225 27.59 -2.13 5.83
N VAL A 226 26.36 -1.74 5.49
CA VAL A 226 25.87 -1.75 4.10
C VAL A 226 26.53 -0.63 3.33
N ASP A 227 27.18 -1.01 2.22
CA ASP A 227 27.92 -0.12 1.31
C ASP A 227 27.33 -0.13 -0.11
N GLU A 228 26.36 -1.02 -0.38
CA GLU A 228 25.65 -1.11 -1.64
C GLU A 228 24.19 -1.53 -1.41
N VAL A 229 23.26 -0.77 -1.96
CA VAL A 229 21.82 -1.02 -1.94
C VAL A 229 21.33 -1.24 -3.36
N ILE A 230 20.59 -2.33 -3.60
CA ILE A 230 20.06 -2.69 -4.91
C ILE A 230 18.54 -2.73 -4.82
N VAL A 231 17.86 -1.87 -5.56
CA VAL A 231 16.40 -1.78 -5.59
C VAL A 231 15.87 -2.52 -6.81
N LEU A 232 15.04 -3.54 -6.58
CA LEU A 232 14.45 -4.38 -7.62
C LEU A 232 12.93 -4.27 -7.59
N GLY A 233 12.35 -3.72 -8.66
CA GLY A 233 10.90 -3.72 -8.88
C GLY A 233 10.08 -2.90 -7.87
N HIS A 234 10.69 -1.89 -7.25
CA HIS A 234 9.98 -0.97 -6.36
C HIS A 234 9.67 0.34 -7.11
N SER A 235 8.46 0.89 -6.94
CA SER A 235 8.01 2.13 -7.59
C SER A 235 8.71 3.38 -7.05
N LEU A 236 9.17 3.30 -5.79
CA LEU A 236 9.68 4.43 -4.99
C LEU A 236 8.59 5.44 -4.63
N ALA A 237 7.33 4.98 -4.55
CA ALA A 237 6.19 5.79 -4.18
C ALA A 237 6.35 6.48 -2.81
N GLU A 238 5.76 7.67 -2.67
CA GLU A 238 5.86 8.51 -1.47
C GLU A 238 5.40 7.79 -0.20
N VAL A 239 4.40 6.92 -0.32
CA VAL A 239 3.85 6.14 0.80
C VAL A 239 4.90 5.29 1.53
N ASP A 240 5.97 4.89 0.84
CA ASP A 240 7.07 4.09 1.40
C ASP A 240 8.31 4.93 1.74
N GLY A 241 8.26 6.24 1.51
CA GLY A 241 9.39 7.16 1.63
C GLY A 241 10.05 7.17 3.01
N GLU A 242 9.26 7.03 4.08
CA GLU A 242 9.77 6.96 5.46
C GLU A 242 10.75 5.79 5.64
N TYR A 243 10.50 4.64 4.99
CA TYR A 243 11.41 3.50 5.04
C TYR A 243 12.71 3.78 4.29
N PHE A 244 12.64 4.36 3.09
CA PHE A 244 13.85 4.72 2.33
C PHE A 244 14.71 5.74 3.06
N ALA A 245 14.10 6.78 3.62
CA ALA A 245 14.80 7.79 4.43
C ALA A 245 15.44 7.16 5.66
N LYS A 246 14.77 6.20 6.31
CA LYS A 246 15.31 5.46 7.43
C LYS A 246 16.48 4.55 7.02
N ILE A 247 16.38 3.84 5.91
CA ILE A 247 17.46 2.99 5.37
C ILE A 247 18.69 3.86 5.06
N ASN A 248 18.53 4.96 4.34
CA ASN A 248 19.62 5.89 4.01
C ASN A 248 20.36 6.40 5.25
N LYS A 249 19.64 6.68 6.35
CA LYS A 249 20.23 7.09 7.64
C LYS A 249 20.92 5.94 8.40
N SER A 250 20.67 4.70 8.02
CA SER A 250 21.12 3.50 8.73
C SER A 250 22.29 2.78 8.06
N ILE A 251 22.63 3.13 6.82
CA ILE A 251 23.73 2.56 6.03
C ILE A 251 24.97 3.47 6.03
N GLN A 252 26.04 3.07 5.34
CA GLN A 252 27.22 3.92 5.15
C GLN A 252 26.89 5.18 4.33
N GLU A 253 27.45 6.33 4.72
CA GLU A 253 27.19 7.64 4.06
C GLU A 253 27.54 7.65 2.56
N ASN A 254 28.52 6.85 2.14
CA ASN A 254 28.98 6.69 0.78
C ASN A 254 28.46 5.41 0.10
N ALA A 255 27.43 4.76 0.69
CA ALA A 255 26.84 3.56 0.11
C ALA A 255 26.28 3.87 -1.29
N ARG A 256 26.56 2.97 -2.23
CA ARG A 256 26.06 3.06 -3.61
C ARG A 256 24.63 2.55 -3.68
N TRP A 257 23.75 3.28 -4.36
CA TRP A 257 22.39 2.86 -4.65
C TRP A 257 22.27 2.50 -6.13
N ILE A 258 21.76 1.31 -6.42
CA ILE A 258 21.51 0.82 -7.78
C ILE A 258 20.01 0.58 -7.89
N VAL A 259 19.34 1.30 -8.78
CA VAL A 259 17.92 1.12 -9.07
C VAL A 259 17.79 0.41 -10.42
N ALA A 260 17.21 -0.78 -10.40
CA ALA A 260 16.93 -1.57 -11.59
C ALA A 260 15.60 -1.14 -12.21
N LEU A 261 15.65 -0.65 -13.44
CA LEU A 261 14.50 -0.17 -14.20
C LEU A 261 14.07 -1.20 -15.25
N TYR A 262 12.76 -1.37 -15.42
CA TYR A 262 12.20 -2.06 -16.57
C TYR A 262 12.44 -1.27 -17.85
N ARG A 263 12.57 -1.99 -18.97
CA ARG A 263 12.70 -1.36 -20.28
C ARG A 263 11.44 -0.53 -20.59
N GLY A 264 11.64 0.79 -20.73
CA GLY A 264 10.57 1.73 -21.06
C GLY A 264 9.74 2.18 -19.85
N GLU A 265 10.17 1.84 -18.63
CA GLU A 265 9.56 2.35 -17.40
C GLU A 265 9.90 3.83 -17.20
N GLU A 266 8.85 4.64 -17.03
CA GLU A 266 8.97 5.97 -16.46
C GLU A 266 8.90 5.85 -14.92
N LYS A 267 9.76 6.59 -14.22
CA LYS A 267 9.86 6.51 -12.76
C LYS A 267 8.67 7.20 -12.11
N SER A 268 8.03 6.58 -11.11
CA SER A 268 7.02 7.26 -10.29
C SER A 268 7.60 8.01 -9.07
N GLY A 269 8.86 7.77 -8.70
CA GLY A 269 9.54 8.51 -7.62
C GLY A 269 11.06 8.61 -7.78
N SER A 270 11.72 9.33 -6.86
CA SER A 270 13.18 9.49 -6.82
C SER A 270 13.75 9.20 -5.44
N LEU A 271 14.88 8.49 -5.37
CA LEU A 271 15.60 8.32 -4.10
C LEU A 271 16.13 9.64 -3.52
N GLU A 272 16.28 10.68 -4.36
CA GLU A 272 16.67 12.02 -3.91
C GLU A 272 15.61 12.63 -2.96
N ASP A 273 14.33 12.26 -3.13
CA ASP A 273 13.24 12.71 -2.27
C ASP A 273 13.37 12.16 -0.83
N TYR A 274 14.20 11.12 -0.66
CA TYR A 274 14.46 10.43 0.61
C TYR A 274 15.89 10.66 1.13
N ASP A 275 16.44 11.84 0.83
CA ASP A 275 17.78 12.32 1.23
C ASP A 275 18.96 11.51 0.65
N VAL A 276 18.76 10.66 -0.36
CA VAL A 276 19.85 9.93 -0.99
C VAL A 276 20.61 10.86 -1.93
N ARG A 277 21.92 11.01 -1.74
CA ARG A 277 22.75 11.87 -2.59
C ARG A 277 22.76 11.36 -4.03
N ASN A 278 22.43 12.22 -4.99
CA ASN A 278 22.47 11.89 -6.42
C ASN A 278 23.81 11.26 -6.87
N SER A 279 24.94 11.71 -6.32
CA SER A 279 26.27 11.12 -6.61
C SER A 279 26.40 9.63 -6.25
N ASN A 280 25.54 9.12 -5.37
CA ASN A 280 25.54 7.74 -4.92
C ASN A 280 24.55 6.87 -5.71
N ILE A 281 23.68 7.47 -6.53
CA ILE A 281 22.61 6.78 -7.24
C ILE A 281 23.07 6.39 -8.65
N SER A 282 22.80 5.15 -9.03
CA SER A 282 22.99 4.61 -10.37
C SER A 282 21.70 3.95 -10.82
N TYR A 283 21.31 4.19 -12.07
CA TYR A 283 20.19 3.51 -12.70
C TYR A 283 20.71 2.53 -13.74
N VAL A 284 20.22 1.30 -13.70
CA VAL A 284 20.58 0.24 -14.64
C VAL A 284 19.31 -0.39 -15.20
N GLN A 285 19.38 -0.98 -16.39
CA GLN A 285 18.28 -1.83 -16.83
C GLN A 285 18.26 -3.09 -15.96
N TYR A 286 17.08 -3.63 -15.73
CA TYR A 286 16.89 -4.82 -14.91
C TYR A 286 17.68 -6.04 -15.45
N GLU A 287 17.91 -6.09 -16.77
CA GLU A 287 18.72 -7.11 -17.43
C GLU A 287 20.23 -6.96 -17.20
N ASP A 288 20.69 -5.79 -16.74
CA ASP A 288 22.09 -5.46 -16.52
C ASP A 288 22.51 -5.57 -15.03
N ILE A 289 21.61 -6.07 -14.18
CA ILE A 289 21.85 -6.42 -12.76
C ILE A 289 22.75 -7.65 -12.63
#